data_AF-A0A3E0N1A6-F1
#
_entry.id   AF-A0A3E0N1A6-F1
#
_cell.length_a   1.000
_cell.length_b   1.000
_cell.length_c   1.000
_cell.angle_alpha   90.00
_cell.angle_beta   90.00
_cell.angle_gamma   90.00
#
_symmetry.space_group_name_H-M   'P 1'
#
loop_
_entity.id
_entity.type
_entity.pdbx_description
1 polymer ?
#
loop_
_entity_poly.entity_id
_entity_poly.type
_entity_poly.pdbx_seq_one_letter_code
_entity_poly.pdbx_strand_id
1 'polypeptide(L)'
;MALEEVKRGEFNGIPYVIYEDDQGDIERPAGPGLLRKAWNFTKAAAQHVASGAKKVSRRKLKRRLAICRSCPSGLYQVRDKRPPQMKDLEEVGTCLHKTCGCYIHDSLKIFPNKLAWSDQACPEGHWPAEN
;
A
#
# COMPACT_ATOMS: atom_id res chain seq x y z
N MET A 1 -24.58 10.55 -12.44
CA MET A 1 -23.37 10.99 -13.17
C MET A 1 -22.80 9.73 -13.81
N ALA A 2 -22.68 9.74 -15.13
CA ALA A 2 -22.18 8.59 -15.89
C ALA A 2 -20.69 8.78 -16.12
N LEU A 3 -19.88 7.78 -15.77
CA LEU A 3 -18.44 7.78 -16.02
C LEU A 3 -18.21 7.26 -17.44
N GLU A 4 -17.55 8.04 -18.30
CA GLU A 4 -17.09 7.57 -19.61
C GLU A 4 -15.61 7.14 -19.51
N GLU A 5 -15.25 5.98 -20.08
CA GLU A 5 -13.86 5.52 -20.14
C GLU A 5 -13.11 6.27 -21.24
N VAL A 6 -12.19 7.18 -20.89
CA VAL A 6 -11.59 8.07 -21.90
C VAL A 6 -10.25 7.54 -22.41
N LYS A 7 -9.32 7.02 -21.57
CA LYS A 7 -8.03 6.47 -22.07
C LYS A 7 -7.42 5.39 -21.16
N ARG A 8 -6.80 4.38 -21.79
CA ARG A 8 -5.77 3.53 -21.16
C ARG A 8 -4.45 4.30 -21.16
N GLY A 9 -4.00 4.75 -20.00
CA GLY A 9 -2.68 5.35 -19.80
C GLY A 9 -1.67 4.30 -19.30
N GLU A 10 -0.38 4.59 -19.43
CA GLU A 10 0.70 3.79 -18.82
C GLU A 10 1.50 4.66 -17.86
N PHE A 11 1.59 4.26 -16.59
CA PHE A 11 2.50 4.87 -15.60
C PHE A 11 3.56 3.83 -15.21
N ASN A 12 4.83 4.11 -15.55
CA ASN A 12 5.93 3.15 -15.39
C ASN A 12 5.66 1.77 -16.05
N GLY A 13 5.00 1.74 -17.20
CA GLY A 13 4.67 0.52 -17.94
C GLY A 13 3.53 -0.31 -17.34
N ILE A 14 2.75 0.27 -16.41
CA ILE A 14 1.56 -0.36 -15.83
C ILE A 14 0.32 0.34 -16.42
N PRO A 15 -0.58 -0.41 -17.09
CA PRO A 15 -1.79 0.17 -17.65
C PRO A 15 -2.74 0.59 -16.53
N TYR A 16 -3.25 1.82 -16.62
CA TYR A 16 -4.30 2.33 -15.73
C TYR A 16 -5.41 2.99 -16.55
N VAL A 17 -6.64 2.93 -16.03
CA VAL A 17 -7.80 3.58 -16.63
C VAL A 17 -7.94 4.94 -15.97
N ILE A 18 -7.98 6.00 -16.78
CA ILE A 18 -8.31 7.35 -16.32
C ILE A 18 -9.80 7.54 -16.56
N TYR A 19 -10.53 7.82 -15.48
CA TYR A 19 -11.87 8.39 -15.56
C TYR A 19 -11.68 9.90 -15.46
N GLU A 20 -12.08 10.63 -16.50
CA GLU A 20 -12.20 12.09 -16.44
C GLU A 20 -13.63 12.40 -15.98
N ASP A 21 -13.75 13.28 -14.99
CA ASP A 21 -15.04 13.92 -14.71
C ASP A 21 -15.29 15.07 -15.68
N ASP A 22 -16.50 15.64 -15.64
CA ASP A 22 -16.92 16.75 -16.50
C ASP A 22 -16.06 18.03 -16.29
N GLN A 23 -15.19 18.04 -15.26
CA GLN A 23 -14.29 19.12 -14.89
C GLN A 23 -12.83 18.89 -15.33
N GLY A 24 -12.49 17.71 -15.85
CA GLY A 24 -11.14 17.36 -16.31
C GLY A 24 -10.16 16.97 -15.20
N ASP A 25 -10.67 16.62 -14.01
CA ASP A 25 -9.86 16.14 -12.89
C ASP A 25 -9.66 14.61 -12.94
N ILE A 26 -8.45 14.15 -12.60
CA ILE A 26 -8.12 12.72 -12.53
C ILE A 26 -8.55 12.16 -11.16
N GLU A 27 -9.69 11.46 -11.10
CA GLU A 27 -10.15 10.81 -9.86
C GLU A 27 -9.27 9.61 -9.49
N ARG A 28 -8.70 9.63 -8.28
CA ARG A 28 -7.94 8.50 -7.70
C ARG A 28 -8.84 7.74 -6.72
N PRO A 29 -8.73 6.40 -6.64
CA PRO A 29 -9.54 5.64 -5.71
C PRO A 29 -9.29 6.10 -4.26
N ALA A 30 -10.36 6.48 -3.56
CA ALA A 30 -10.27 6.87 -2.16
C ALA A 30 -9.83 5.66 -1.32
N GLY A 31 -8.75 5.84 -0.57
CA GLY A 31 -8.30 4.85 0.42
C GLY A 31 -9.30 4.70 1.57
N PRO A 32 -9.09 3.73 2.48
CA PRO A 32 -9.93 3.61 3.66
C PRO A 32 -9.81 4.87 4.53
N GLY A 33 -10.94 5.36 5.03
CA GLY A 33 -10.97 6.47 6.00
C GLY A 33 -10.17 6.13 7.28
N LEU A 34 -9.80 7.16 8.06
CA LEU A 34 -8.91 7.01 9.21
C LEU A 34 -9.38 5.96 10.23
N LEU A 35 -10.67 5.98 10.58
CA LEU A 35 -11.27 5.00 11.51
C LEU A 35 -11.18 3.57 10.96
N ARG A 36 -11.47 3.38 9.68
CA ARG A 36 -11.38 2.06 9.03
C ARG A 36 -9.94 1.58 8.96
N LYS A 37 -9.00 2.48 8.67
CA LYS A 37 -7.56 2.18 8.67
C LYS A 37 -7.07 1.76 10.06
N ALA A 38 -7.48 2.46 11.12
CA ALA A 38 -7.19 2.08 12.50
C ALA A 38 -7.76 0.70 12.83
N TRP A 39 -9.01 0.43 12.46
CA TRP A 39 -9.63 -0.89 12.66
C TRP A 39 -8.90 -2.03 11.93
N ASN A 40 -8.62 -1.84 10.64
CA ASN A 40 -7.86 -2.80 9.83
C ASN A 40 -6.47 -3.06 10.42
N PHE A 41 -5.84 -2.01 10.96
CA PHE A 41 -4.55 -2.10 11.60
C PHE A 41 -4.60 -2.88 12.92
N THR A 42 -5.54 -2.57 13.81
CA THR A 42 -5.73 -3.28 15.08
C THR A 42 -5.96 -4.77 14.87
N LYS A 43 -6.82 -5.14 13.90
CA LYS A 43 -7.06 -6.54 13.55
C LYS A 43 -5.76 -7.24 13.12
N ALA A 44 -4.96 -6.59 12.27
CA ALA A 44 -3.69 -7.12 11.82
C ALA A 44 -2.66 -7.23 12.95
N ALA A 45 -2.60 -6.24 13.85
CA ALA A 45 -1.69 -6.24 14.98
C ALA A 45 -2.02 -7.38 15.96
N ALA A 46 -3.30 -7.61 16.24
CA ALA A 46 -3.74 -8.74 17.07
C ALA A 46 -3.34 -10.09 16.44
N GLN A 47 -3.54 -10.26 15.13
CA GLN A 47 -3.10 -11.45 14.40
C GLN A 47 -1.58 -11.63 14.46
N HIS A 48 -0.82 -10.55 14.27
CA HIS A 48 0.63 -10.57 14.31
C HIS A 48 1.15 -11.02 15.68
N VAL A 49 0.59 -10.47 16.76
CA VAL A 49 0.92 -10.89 18.12
C VAL A 49 0.55 -12.35 18.35
N ALA A 50 -0.66 -12.78 17.93
CA ALA A 50 -1.10 -14.17 18.05
C ALA A 50 -0.20 -15.16 17.28
N SER A 51 0.41 -14.74 16.17
CA SER A 51 1.39 -15.52 15.40
C SER A 51 2.83 -15.48 15.95
N GLY A 52 3.04 -14.84 17.11
CA GLY A 52 4.35 -14.75 17.77
C GLY A 52 5.21 -13.57 17.32
N ALA A 53 4.61 -12.51 16.77
CA ALA A 53 5.28 -11.29 16.33
C ALA A 53 6.45 -11.53 15.34
N LYS A 54 6.37 -12.60 14.56
CA LYS A 54 7.42 -13.02 13.63
C LYS A 54 7.54 -12.03 12.47
N LYS A 55 8.77 -11.60 12.19
CA LYS A 55 9.08 -10.72 11.05
C LYS A 55 9.71 -11.51 9.91
N VAL A 56 9.51 -11.02 8.69
CA VAL A 56 10.23 -11.54 7.52
C VAL A 56 11.66 -11.02 7.47
N SER A 57 12.52 -11.69 6.70
CA SER A 57 13.89 -11.24 6.46
C SER A 57 13.93 -9.95 5.63
N ARG A 58 15.04 -9.20 5.70
CA ARG A 58 15.26 -7.98 4.89
C ARG A 58 15.07 -8.21 3.40
N ARG A 59 15.56 -9.34 2.87
CA ARG A 59 15.39 -9.73 1.46
C ARG A 59 13.91 -9.86 1.09
N LYS A 60 13.11 -10.52 1.95
CA LYS A 60 11.67 -10.67 1.73
C LYS A 60 10.93 -9.34 1.84
N LEU A 61 11.26 -8.50 2.82
CA LEU A 61 10.70 -7.15 2.93
C LEU A 61 10.95 -6.34 1.65
N LYS A 62 12.19 -6.33 1.15
CA LYS A 62 12.53 -5.62 -0.10
C LYS A 62 11.73 -6.16 -1.29
N ARG A 63 11.54 -7.48 -1.38
CA ARG A 63 10.69 -8.09 -2.42
C ARG A 63 9.23 -7.63 -2.32
N ARG A 64 8.63 -7.69 -1.12
CA ARG A 64 7.26 -7.20 -0.88
C ARG A 64 7.12 -5.70 -1.19
N LEU A 65 8.13 -4.90 -0.83
CA LEU A 65 8.18 -3.48 -1.13
C LEU A 65 8.23 -3.21 -2.63
N ALA A 66 9.08 -3.94 -3.37
CA ALA A 66 9.15 -3.82 -4.82
C ALA A 66 7.80 -4.13 -5.47
N ILE A 67 7.12 -5.20 -5.03
CA ILE A 67 5.76 -5.55 -5.49
C ILE A 67 4.77 -4.42 -5.21
N CYS A 68 4.83 -3.79 -4.03
CA CYS A 68 3.99 -2.64 -3.72
C CYS A 68 4.29 -1.43 -4.61
N ARG A 69 5.58 -1.13 -4.87
CA ARG A 69 5.97 -0.01 -5.75
C ARG A 69 5.51 -0.23 -7.19
N SER A 70 5.49 -1.48 -7.65
CA SER A 70 4.96 -1.90 -8.95
C SER A 70 3.56 -2.52 -8.84
N CYS A 71 2.72 -2.04 -7.92
CA CYS A 71 1.45 -2.69 -7.56
C CYS A 71 0.59 -2.94 -8.82
N PRO A 72 0.29 -4.22 -9.16
CA PRO A 72 -0.48 -4.53 -10.36
C PRO A 72 -1.89 -3.92 -10.36
N SER A 73 -2.48 -3.74 -9.18
CA SER A 73 -3.81 -3.13 -9.02
C SER A 73 -3.79 -1.59 -9.03
N GLY A 74 -2.62 -0.95 -9.16
CA GLY A 74 -2.51 0.52 -9.19
C GLY A 74 -2.86 1.25 -7.89
N LEU A 75 -2.99 0.52 -6.76
CA LEU A 75 -3.45 1.08 -5.48
C LEU A 75 -2.33 1.68 -4.61
N TYR A 76 -1.08 1.64 -5.07
CA TYR A 76 0.04 2.24 -4.36
C TYR A 76 0.17 3.73 -4.68
N GLN A 77 0.25 4.57 -3.66
CA GLN A 77 0.54 5.98 -3.82
C GLN A 77 1.78 6.39 -3.05
N VAL A 78 2.68 7.09 -3.73
CA VAL A 78 3.83 7.76 -3.12
C VAL A 78 3.33 8.89 -2.23
N ARG A 79 3.91 9.02 -1.04
CA ARG A 79 3.68 10.15 -0.15
C ARG A 79 4.88 11.08 -0.20
N ASP A 80 4.73 12.15 -0.97
CA ASP A 80 5.79 13.14 -1.16
C ASP A 80 5.94 14.10 0.05
N LYS A 81 4.90 14.22 0.90
CA LYS A 81 4.91 15.07 2.09
C LYS A 81 5.69 14.49 3.28
N ARG A 82 6.93 14.04 3.06
CA ARG A 82 7.81 13.70 4.18
C ARG A 82 8.24 14.97 4.91
N PRO A 83 8.27 14.98 6.26
CA PRO A 83 8.90 16.07 6.99
C PRO A 83 10.37 16.21 6.55
N PRO A 84 10.92 17.44 6.41
CA PRO A 84 12.31 17.66 5.99
C PRO A 84 13.35 16.82 6.75
N GLN A 85 13.06 16.50 8.01
CA GLN A 85 13.85 15.67 8.90
C GLN A 85 13.82 14.14 8.61
N MET A 86 13.14 13.69 7.55
CA MET A 86 13.06 12.27 7.13
C MET A 86 13.58 12.04 5.69
N LYS A 87 14.49 12.91 5.21
CA LYS A 87 15.03 12.87 3.84
C LYS A 87 15.86 11.62 3.54
N ASP A 88 16.46 11.01 4.57
CA ASP A 88 17.34 9.84 4.45
C ASP A 88 16.58 8.50 4.40
N LEU A 89 15.28 8.49 4.67
CA LEU A 89 14.45 7.30 4.47
C LEU A 89 14.23 7.09 2.96
N GLU A 90 14.15 5.85 2.50
CA GLU A 90 13.70 5.58 1.14
C GLU A 90 12.25 6.05 0.96
N GLU A 91 11.84 6.31 -0.29
CA GLU A 91 10.47 6.71 -0.66
C GLU A 91 9.39 5.92 0.11
N VAL A 92 8.51 6.65 0.80
CA VAL A 92 7.40 6.10 1.59
C VAL A 92 6.10 6.22 0.81
N GLY A 93 5.23 5.21 0.93
CA GLY A 93 3.96 5.20 0.25
C GLY A 93 2.81 4.69 1.10
N THR A 94 1.61 4.68 0.53
CA THR A 94 0.41 4.15 1.14
C THR A 94 -0.38 3.36 0.13
N CYS A 95 -0.85 2.18 0.53
CA CYS A 95 -1.82 1.43 -0.25
C CYS A 95 -3.22 1.96 -0.01
N LEU A 96 -4.00 2.14 -1.07
CA LEU A 96 -5.38 2.60 -1.02
C LEU A 96 -6.40 1.47 -0.95
N HIS A 97 -5.96 0.22 -0.87
CA HIS A 97 -6.88 -0.90 -0.74
C HIS A 97 -7.76 -0.76 0.52
N LYS A 98 -9.08 -0.82 0.36
CA LYS A 98 -10.07 -0.54 1.42
C LYS A 98 -9.94 -1.46 2.65
N THR A 99 -9.46 -2.69 2.47
CA THR A 99 -9.25 -3.65 3.57
C THR A 99 -7.86 -3.60 4.20
N CYS A 100 -6.92 -2.83 3.64
CA CYS A 100 -5.55 -2.75 4.13
C CYS A 100 -5.15 -1.35 4.54
N GLY A 101 -5.07 -0.40 3.61
CA GLY A 101 -4.62 0.96 3.93
C GLY A 101 -3.16 1.07 4.40
N CYS A 102 -2.31 0.07 4.14
CA CYS A 102 -0.99 -0.04 4.78
C CYS A 102 -0.06 1.13 4.45
N TYR A 103 0.76 1.49 5.43
CA TYR A 103 1.90 2.37 5.24
C TYR A 103 3.09 1.52 4.75
N ILE A 104 3.71 1.93 3.66
CA ILE A 104 4.68 1.12 2.91
C ILE A 104 6.04 1.81 2.97
N HIS A 105 7.02 1.12 3.55
CA HIS A 105 8.41 1.57 3.67
C HIS A 105 9.34 0.36 3.89
N ASP A 106 10.65 0.58 3.76
CA ASP A 106 11.72 -0.44 3.70
C ASP A 106 12.29 -0.85 5.07
N SER A 107 11.72 -0.34 6.17
CA SER A 107 12.26 -0.52 7.53
C SER A 107 11.55 -1.60 8.33
N LEU A 108 12.32 -2.57 8.86
CA LEU A 108 11.83 -3.58 9.83
C LEU A 108 11.60 -3.01 11.23
N LYS A 109 12.12 -1.82 11.52
CA LYS A 109 12.13 -1.21 12.86
C LYS A 109 10.97 -0.24 13.07
N ILE A 110 10.50 0.41 11.99
CA ILE A 110 9.44 1.41 12.06
C ILE A 110 8.08 0.71 12.00
N PHE A 111 7.18 1.14 12.87
CA PHE A 111 5.80 0.67 12.96
C PHE A 111 4.86 1.81 12.55
N PRO A 112 3.73 1.52 11.87
CA PRO A 112 3.26 0.19 11.45
C PRO A 112 3.78 -0.26 10.08
N ASN A 113 4.33 -1.48 9.99
CA ASN A 113 4.82 -2.07 8.73
C ASN A 113 4.28 -3.49 8.49
N LYS A 114 3.12 -3.59 7.81
CA LYS A 114 2.51 -4.89 7.47
C LYS A 114 3.37 -5.73 6.51
N LEU A 115 4.25 -5.11 5.71
CA LEU A 115 5.13 -5.86 4.81
C LEU A 115 6.21 -6.61 5.61
N ALA A 116 6.56 -6.12 6.80
CA ALA A 116 7.55 -6.74 7.68
C ALA A 116 7.01 -7.94 8.45
N TRP A 117 5.69 -8.12 8.56
CA TRP A 117 5.05 -9.16 9.37
C TRP A 117 4.86 -10.45 8.56
N SER A 118 5.29 -11.60 9.08
CA SER A 118 5.25 -12.85 8.32
C SER A 118 3.85 -13.40 8.10
N ASP A 119 2.96 -13.21 9.08
CA ASP A 119 1.56 -13.66 9.11
C ASP A 119 0.61 -12.84 8.23
N GLN A 120 1.08 -11.69 7.73
CA GLN A 120 0.29 -10.82 6.87
C GLN A 120 0.46 -11.19 5.40
N ALA A 121 -0.56 -10.89 4.61
CA ALA A 121 -0.59 -11.06 3.16
C ALA A 121 -1.19 -9.81 2.48
N CYS A 122 -0.94 -9.66 1.18
CA CYS A 122 -1.68 -8.71 0.36
C CYS A 122 -3.14 -9.17 0.23
N PRO A 123 -4.14 -8.29 0.46
CA PRO A 123 -5.54 -8.66 0.21
C PRO A 123 -5.84 -9.00 -1.25
N GLU A 124 -5.06 -8.44 -2.17
CA GLU A 124 -5.12 -8.68 -3.62
C GLU A 124 -4.27 -9.89 -4.04
N GLY A 125 -3.64 -10.61 -3.10
CA GLY A 125 -2.86 -11.81 -3.39
C GLY A 125 -1.46 -11.58 -3.97
N HIS A 126 -1.03 -10.33 -4.19
CA HIS A 126 0.28 -10.02 -4.79
C HIS A 126 1.50 -10.49 -3.99
N TRP A 127 1.34 -10.72 -2.68
CA TRP A 127 2.37 -11.35 -1.86
C TRP A 127 1.73 -12.15 -0.70
N PRO A 128 2.25 -13.34 -0.38
CA PRO A 128 1.65 -14.24 0.59
C PRO A 128 2.10 -14.01 2.03
N ALA A 129 1.33 -14.57 2.97
CA ALA A 129 1.78 -14.86 4.33
C ALA A 129 2.70 -16.08 4.35
N GLU A 130 3.57 -16.16 5.36
CA GLU A 130 4.71 -17.08 5.41
C GLU A 130 4.74 -17.85 6.74
N ASN A 131 3.57 -18.28 7.23
CA ASN A 131 3.42 -18.97 8.52
C ASN A 131 4.35 -20.18 8.68
#